data_AF-A0A6L3NIK0-F1
#
_entry.id   AF-A0A6L3NIK0-F1
#
_cell.length_a   1.000
_cell.length_b   1.000
_cell.length_c   1.000
_cell.angle_alpha   90.00
_cell.angle_beta   90.00
_cell.angle_gamma   90.00
#
_symmetry.space_group_name_H-M   'P 1'
#
loop_
_entity.id
_entity.type
_entity.pdbx_description
1 polymer ?
#
loop_
_entity_poly.entity_id
_entity_poly.type
_entity_poly.pdbx_seq_one_letter_code
_entity_poly.pdbx_strand_id
1 'polypeptide(L)' 'MKVAPVAESAGSPSIPSGWKEFLMPIESIEHGARKLLGYGAELKVLGPRELVARLTDEVAATQALY' A
#
# COMPACT_ATOMS: atom_id res chain seq x y z
N MET A 1 16.76 2.56 -4.96
CA MET A 1 15.80 1.49 -4.63
C MET A 1 15.45 0.77 -5.92
N LYS A 2 15.72 -0.54 -6.04
CA LYS A 2 15.47 -1.31 -7.28
C LYS A 2 14.05 -1.88 -7.21
N VAL A 3 13.19 -1.48 -8.15
CA VAL A 3 11.77 -1.89 -8.20
C VAL A 3 11.62 -2.94 -9.31
N ALA A 4 10.91 -4.03 -9.02
CA ALA A 4 10.60 -5.08 -10.00
C ALA A 4 9.11 -5.04 -10.35
N PRO A 5 8.73 -5.26 -11.62
CA PRO A 5 7.32 -5.36 -12.00
C PRO A 5 6.66 -6.61 -11.37
N VAL A 6 5.39 -6.49 -10.99
CA VAL A 6 4.56 -7.63 -10.56
C VAL A 6 4.31 -8.53 -11.76
N ALA A 7 4.45 -9.86 -11.59
CA ALA A 7 4.04 -10.84 -12.59
C ALA A 7 2.51 -10.87 -12.70
N GLU A 8 1.97 -10.82 -13.91
CA GLU A 8 0.51 -10.89 -14.16
C GLU A 8 -0.05 -12.17 -13.53
N SER A 9 -0.82 -12.02 -12.44
CA SER A 9 -1.53 -13.12 -11.80
C SER A 9 -3.00 -13.08 -12.24
N ALA A 10 -3.54 -14.24 -12.59
CA ALA A 10 -4.96 -14.38 -12.89
C ALA A 10 -5.79 -14.06 -11.63
N GLY A 11 -6.37 -12.86 -11.59
CA GLY A 11 -7.16 -12.36 -10.45
C GLY A 11 -6.77 -10.97 -9.95
N SER A 12 -5.75 -10.31 -10.53
CA SER A 12 -5.40 -8.95 -10.15
C SER A 12 -6.57 -7.98 -10.40
N PRO A 13 -6.97 -7.15 -9.41
CA PRO A 13 -7.95 -6.10 -9.66
C PRO A 13 -7.46 -5.20 -10.79
N SER A 14 -8.36 -4.77 -11.67
CA SER A 14 -8.01 -3.88 -12.78
C SER A 14 -7.31 -2.63 -12.24
N ILE A 15 -6.03 -2.47 -12.60
CA ILE A 15 -5.24 -1.30 -12.22
C ILE A 15 -5.89 -0.07 -12.88
N PRO A 16 -6.27 0.98 -12.13
CA PRO A 16 -6.89 2.16 -12.72
C PRO A 16 -5.96 2.84 -13.73
N SER A 17 -6.54 3.57 -14.70
CA SER A 17 -5.74 4.32 -15.67
C SER A 17 -4.79 5.30 -14.97
N GLY A 18 -3.53 5.33 -15.40
CA GLY A 18 -2.47 6.13 -14.79
C GLY A 18 -1.81 5.50 -13.56
N TRP A 19 -2.35 4.41 -13.01
CA TRP A 19 -1.74 3.68 -11.90
C TRP A 19 -0.81 2.58 -12.38
N LYS A 20 0.14 2.20 -11.52
CA LYS A 20 1.05 1.06 -11.73
C LYS A 20 1.10 0.22 -10.47
N GLU A 21 1.03 -1.10 -10.64
CA GLU A 21 1.25 -2.05 -9.55
C GLU A 21 2.72 -2.49 -9.54
N PHE A 22 3.32 -2.55 -8.36
CA PHE A 22 4.69 -3.00 -8.16
C PHE A 22 4.87 -3.61 -6.78
N LEU A 23 5.89 -4.46 -6.62
CA LEU A 23 6.28 -4.98 -5.32
C LEU A 23 7.27 -4.02 -4.65
N MET A 24 6.98 -3.66 -3.41
CA MET A 24 7.85 -2.86 -2.56
C MET A 24 8.30 -3.71 -1.36
N PRO A 25 9.61 -3.97 -1.19
CA PRO A 25 10.13 -4.52 0.06
C PRO A 25 9.87 -3.53 1.20
N ILE A 26 9.37 -4.03 2.32
CA ILE A 26 9.18 -3.27 3.56
C ILE A 26 9.99 -3.91 4.67
N GLU A 27 10.50 -3.10 5.58
CA GLU A 27 11.28 -3.54 6.73
C GLU A 27 10.42 -4.27 7.77
N SER A 28 9.18 -3.80 7.97
CA SER A 28 8.14 -4.45 8.79
C SER A 28 6.75 -3.91 8.42
N ILE A 29 5.68 -4.52 8.94
CA ILE A 29 4.30 -4.04 8.77
C ILE A 29 4.12 -2.64 9.36
N GLU A 30 4.66 -2.42 10.57
CA GLU A 30 4.54 -1.17 11.32
C GLU A 30 5.33 -0.04 10.66
N HIS A 31 6.58 -0.32 10.27
CA HIS A 31 7.41 0.67 9.58
C HIS A 31 6.83 1.00 8.20
N GLY A 32 6.40 -0.03 7.46
CA GLY A 32 5.75 0.10 6.17
C GLY A 32 4.50 0.98 6.26
N ALA A 33 3.58 0.70 7.16
CA ALA A 33 2.34 1.48 7.30
C ALA A 33 2.62 2.97 7.59
N ARG A 34 3.52 3.28 8.53
CA ARG A 34 3.89 4.68 8.85
C ARG A 34 4.48 5.42 7.65
N LYS A 35 5.36 4.75 6.90
CA LYS A 35 5.99 5.31 5.71
C LYS A 35 4.99 5.52 4.57
N LEU A 36 4.11 4.54 4.35
CA LEU A 36 3.16 4.53 3.25
C LEU A 36 2.01 5.52 3.46
N LEU A 37 1.63 5.79 4.71
CA LEU A 37 0.64 6.83 5.04
C LEU A 37 1.03 8.20 4.47
N GLY A 38 2.33 8.50 4.38
CA GLY A 38 2.83 9.77 3.84
C GLY A 38 2.51 10.01 2.36
N TYR A 39 2.16 8.98 1.58
CA TYR A 39 1.69 9.13 0.19
C TYR A 39 0.21 9.50 0.09
N GLY A 40 -0.55 9.39 1.19
CA GLY A 40 -1.98 9.67 1.19
C GLY A 40 -2.73 8.87 0.12
N ALA A 41 -3.58 9.56 -0.64
CA ALA A 41 -4.42 8.95 -1.69
C ALA A 41 -3.67 8.58 -2.98
N GLU A 42 -2.36 8.84 -3.08
CA GLU A 42 -1.55 8.50 -4.25
C GLU A 42 -1.05 7.05 -4.23
N LEU A 43 -1.35 6.30 -3.16
CA LEU A 43 -0.95 4.91 -3.00
C LEU A 43 -2.11 4.05 -2.48
N LYS A 44 -2.16 2.80 -2.95
CA LYS A 44 -3.04 1.77 -2.42
C LYS A 44 -2.23 0.50 -2.14
N VAL A 45 -2.27 0.04 -0.90
CA VAL A 45 -1.70 -1.26 -0.53
C VAL A 45 -2.68 -2.36 -0.92
N LEU A 46 -2.21 -3.35 -1.68
CA LEU A 46 -2.99 -4.53 -2.06
C LEU A 46 -2.71 -5.73 -1.13
N GLY A 47 -1.51 -5.79 -0.56
CA GLY A 47 -1.10 -6.84 0.37
C GLY A 47 0.29 -6.55 0.96
N PRO A 48 0.72 -7.34 1.97
CA PRO A 48 -0.03 -8.44 2.60
C PRO A 48 -1.21 -7.92 3.45
N ARG A 49 -2.13 -8.81 3.86
CA ARG A 49 -3.38 -8.43 4.55
C ARG A 49 -3.12 -7.65 5.83
N GLU A 50 -2.06 -7.99 6.56
CA GLU A 50 -1.66 -7.32 7.79
C GLU A 50 -1.27 -5.86 7.53
N LEU A 51 -0.62 -5.58 6.39
CA LEU A 51 -0.26 -4.21 6.01
C LEU A 51 -1.49 -3.39 5.60
N VAL A 52 -2.43 -3.99 4.88
CA VAL A 52 -3.70 -3.35 4.53
C VAL A 52 -4.47 -2.96 5.80
N ALA A 53 -4.57 -3.88 6.75
CA ALA A 53 -5.23 -3.64 8.03
C ALA A 53 -4.53 -2.50 8.80
N ARG A 54 -3.20 -2.60 8.98
CA ARG A 54 -2.46 -1.59 9.75
C ARG A 54 -2.54 -0.20 9.13
N LEU A 55 -2.43 -0.08 7.81
CA LEU A 55 -2.55 1.22 7.14
C LEU A 55 -3.97 1.79 7.27
N THR A 56 -5.00 0.95 7.21
CA THR A 56 -6.39 1.37 7.40
C THR A 56 -6.61 1.92 8.81
N ASP A 57 -6.06 1.25 9.83
CA ASP A 57 -6.12 1.72 11.23
C ASP A 57 -5.45 3.09 11.40
N GLU A 58 -4.27 3.29 10.79
CA GLU A 58 -3.54 4.56 10.84
C GLU A 58 -4.29 5.70 10.13
N VAL A 59 -4.93 5.41 8.98
CA VAL A 59 -5.80 6.37 8.29
C VAL A 59 -6.99 6.76 9.17
N ALA A 60 -7.67 5.78 9.77
CA ALA A 60 -8.81 6.05 10.64
C ALA A 60 -8.40 6.86 11.89
N ALA A 61 -7.26 6.53 12.50
CA ALA A 61 -6.71 7.27 13.62
C ALA A 61 -6.35 8.71 13.24
N THR A 62 -5.79 8.92 12.05
CA THR A 62 -5.46 10.26 11.53
C THR A 62 -6.71 11.08 11.24
N GLN A 63 -7.73 10.48 10.63
CA GLN A 63 -9.03 11.10 10.37
C GLN A 63 -9.79 11.45 11.66
N ALA A 64 -9.53 10.75 12.77
CA ALA A 64 -10.14 11.10 14.04
C ALA A 64 -9.53 12.35 14.69
N LEU A 65 -8.37 12.82 14.21
CA LEU A 65 -7.66 14.00 14.74
C LEU A 65 -7.96 15.31 14.01
N TYR A 66 -8.50 15.25 12.78
CA TYR A 66 -8.71 16.39 11.88
C TYR A 66 -10.07 16.29 11.18
#